data_AF-A0A959QTI2-F1
#
_entry.id   AF-A0A959QTI2-F1
#
_cell.length_a   1.000
_cell.length_b   1.000
_cell.length_c   1.000
_cell.angle_alpha   90.00
_cell.angle_beta   90.00
_cell.angle_gamma   90.00
#
_symmetry.space_group_name_H-M   'P 1'
#
loop_
_entity.id
_entity.type
_entity.pdbx_description
1 polymer ?
#
loop_
_entity_poly.entity_id
_entity_poly.type
_entity_poly.pdbx_seq_one_letter_code
_entity_poly.pdbx_strand_id
1 'polypeptide(L)'
;MKRIILFLIFLTPLVTFGQGMTFGQFANKIQKYFDNKLIEDLENVLPSEGGYQIWGWDVGDFTGDGYYDVAFSVRYKSDKGKIIRAYMFADIEGYLKEIASFKYEFYEIPLEIGVVIRDNVCYITQKHKQFNWTIWGYTFQNGNLIKVDEFNTERDGKFTKESYRNYVTLRNNEKYLKTTSGDIDYKIDFVTLPSYPRGKIIYDGYSNTIFNNEVKYVSKGAFDWEGAKDASFKMSSSYDSEFIYFSIDIIDDKVISPDCKECVGDYVDIWIDRKPLETDKVYYFLNRKIDLTENNLDSYYNIAIYPGDFYEKMPFVQLRTSDKENQIVKEASQTIKASSTLTENGYNIRVKIPISLIGLKSIDINRFYEVPCIFIVHDIDNSLRPEEESQIASTNLNIDDAPSYGTLLIVPSNQWYGTVKNIYSDKILNYLKKYGL
;
A
#
# COMPACT_ATOMS: atom_id res chain seq x y z
N MET A 1 36.86 -35.16 -6.19
CA MET A 1 37.39 -34.49 -7.41
C MET A 1 36.33 -33.48 -7.85
N LYS A 2 36.50 -32.17 -7.99
CA LYS A 2 37.58 -31.17 -7.87
C LYS A 2 36.90 -29.95 -7.19
N ARG A 3 37.29 -29.53 -5.98
CA ARG A 3 38.15 -28.36 -5.71
C ARG A 3 38.04 -27.22 -6.74
N ILE A 4 37.39 -26.13 -6.34
CA ILE A 4 37.90 -24.78 -6.57
C ILE A 4 37.94 -24.09 -5.20
N ILE A 5 39.18 -23.85 -4.77
CA ILE A 5 39.60 -22.99 -3.68
C ILE A 5 39.93 -21.65 -4.32
N LEU A 6 39.42 -20.53 -3.80
CA LEU A 6 39.97 -19.17 -3.93
C LEU A 6 39.07 -18.25 -3.06
N PHE A 7 39.53 -17.36 -2.18
CA PHE A 7 40.83 -17.05 -1.61
C PHE A 7 40.51 -16.26 -0.34
N LEU A 8 40.73 -16.83 0.84
CA LEU A 8 40.52 -16.15 2.13
C LEU A 8 41.83 -15.45 2.49
N ILE A 9 42.04 -14.22 2.00
CA ILE A 9 43.06 -13.32 2.56
C ILE A 9 42.46 -12.69 3.80
N PHE A 10 42.66 -13.34 4.94
CA PHE A 10 42.73 -12.67 6.23
C PHE A 10 44.20 -12.44 6.52
N LEU A 11 44.66 -11.21 6.37
CA LEU A 11 45.74 -10.55 7.15
C LEU A 11 46.18 -9.26 6.43
N THR A 12 45.39 -8.19 6.60
CA THR A 12 45.92 -6.83 6.66
C THR A 12 45.22 -6.09 7.81
N PRO A 13 45.95 -5.41 8.70
CA PRO A 13 45.37 -4.65 9.80
C PRO A 13 44.76 -3.35 9.26
N LEU A 14 43.79 -2.83 10.03
CA LEU A 14 43.01 -1.61 9.77
C LEU A 14 42.05 -1.73 8.59
N VAL A 15 40.79 -2.03 8.91
CA VAL A 15 39.64 -1.59 8.11
C VAL A 15 39.74 -0.07 7.99
N THR A 16 40.40 0.42 6.95
CA THR A 16 40.09 1.76 6.44
C THR A 16 38.66 1.66 5.95
N PHE A 17 37.71 2.08 6.79
CA PHE A 17 36.37 2.41 6.31
C PHE A 17 36.57 3.27 5.05
N GLY A 18 35.99 2.83 3.92
CA GLY A 18 36.13 3.55 2.65
C GLY A 18 35.75 5.01 2.88
N GLN A 19 36.69 5.92 2.62
CA GLN A 19 36.39 7.35 2.73
C GLN A 19 35.30 7.68 1.71
N GLY A 20 34.30 8.47 2.11
CA GLY A 20 33.28 8.96 1.17
C GLY A 20 33.94 9.73 0.02
N MET A 21 33.29 9.73 -1.15
CA MET A 21 33.85 10.30 -2.37
C MET A 21 33.75 11.83 -2.40
N THR A 22 34.71 12.46 -3.07
CA THR A 22 34.64 13.89 -3.39
C THR A 22 33.66 14.15 -4.53
N PHE A 23 33.23 15.41 -4.71
CA PHE A 23 32.37 15.77 -5.83
C PHE A 23 33.01 15.46 -7.18
N GLY A 24 34.29 15.77 -7.39
CA GLY A 24 34.97 15.45 -8.65
C GLY A 24 34.99 13.94 -8.98
N GLN A 25 35.11 13.08 -7.96
CA GLN A 25 35.00 11.63 -8.14
C GLN A 25 33.58 11.19 -8.50
N PHE A 26 32.58 11.83 -7.89
CA PHE A 26 31.17 11.60 -8.20
C PHE A 26 30.80 12.09 -9.60
N ALA A 27 31.14 13.33 -9.95
CA ALA A 27 30.95 13.93 -11.27
C ALA A 27 31.51 13.04 -12.39
N ASN A 28 32.76 12.57 -12.25
CA ASN A 28 33.38 11.67 -13.22
C ASN A 28 32.62 10.32 -13.39
N LYS A 29 31.93 9.84 -12.35
CA LYS A 29 31.10 8.63 -12.45
C LYS A 29 29.78 8.86 -13.18
N ILE A 30 29.19 10.05 -13.03
CA ILE A 30 27.89 10.39 -13.61
C ILE A 30 27.97 11.08 -14.98
N GLN A 31 29.16 11.50 -15.43
CA GLN A 31 29.38 12.19 -16.73
C GLN A 31 28.92 11.41 -17.97
N LYS A 32 28.70 10.09 -17.85
CA LYS A 32 28.14 9.28 -18.94
C LYS A 32 26.63 9.41 -19.08
N TYR A 33 25.97 10.00 -18.08
CA TYR A 33 24.51 10.20 -18.04
C TYR A 33 24.13 11.66 -18.24
N PHE A 34 24.99 12.59 -17.82
CA PHE A 34 24.70 14.03 -17.80
C PHE A 34 25.79 14.83 -18.49
N ASP A 35 25.38 15.87 -19.21
CA ASP A 35 26.27 16.91 -19.68
C ASP A 35 26.89 17.70 -18.51
N ASN A 36 28.09 18.26 -18.71
CA ASN A 36 28.79 19.01 -17.67
C ASN A 36 27.97 20.15 -17.07
N LYS A 37 27.12 20.82 -17.86
CA LYS A 37 26.23 21.89 -17.37
C LYS A 37 25.21 21.40 -16.34
N LEU A 38 24.67 20.20 -16.54
CA LEU A 38 23.75 19.59 -15.58
C LEU A 38 24.49 19.16 -14.31
N ILE A 39 25.72 18.66 -14.45
CA ILE A 39 26.56 18.33 -13.29
C ILE A 39 26.90 19.58 -12.47
N GLU A 40 27.15 20.71 -13.12
CA GLU A 40 27.37 22.01 -12.47
C GLU A 40 26.15 22.43 -11.62
N ASP A 41 24.91 22.14 -12.06
CA ASP A 41 23.71 22.41 -11.25
C ASP A 41 23.76 21.69 -9.89
N LEU A 42 24.28 20.46 -9.84
CA LEU A 42 24.43 19.71 -8.59
C LEU A 42 25.48 20.34 -7.68
N GLU A 43 26.60 20.81 -8.25
CA GLU A 43 27.67 21.45 -7.48
C GLU A 43 27.19 22.75 -6.82
N ASN A 44 26.37 23.53 -7.55
CA ASN A 44 25.83 24.81 -7.09
C ASN A 44 24.89 24.69 -5.88
N VAL A 45 24.28 23.52 -5.67
CA VAL A 45 23.42 23.25 -4.51
C VAL A 45 24.23 22.80 -3.28
N LEU A 46 25.45 22.31 -3.48
CA LEU A 46 26.31 21.85 -2.40
C LEU A 46 27.22 22.98 -1.85
N PRO A 47 27.64 22.94 -0.57
CA PRO A 47 28.51 23.96 -0.02
C PRO A 47 29.85 24.07 -0.75
N SER A 48 30.24 25.27 -1.18
CA SER A 48 31.34 25.56 -2.12
C SER A 48 32.77 25.30 -1.62
N GLU A 49 32.97 24.80 -0.39
CA GLU A 49 34.30 24.65 0.22
C GLU A 49 34.75 23.18 0.44
N GLY A 50 34.14 22.20 -0.25
CA GLY A 50 34.54 20.80 -0.08
C GLY A 50 34.35 20.27 1.35
N GLY A 51 33.40 20.88 2.07
CA GLY A 51 33.02 20.57 3.44
C GLY A 51 32.20 19.29 3.57
N TYR A 52 32.24 18.39 2.59
CA TYR A 52 31.33 17.25 2.51
C TYR A 52 31.95 16.03 1.81
N GLN A 53 31.30 14.88 1.99
CA GLN A 53 31.61 13.63 1.29
C GLN A 53 30.33 12.95 0.86
N ILE A 54 30.34 12.38 -0.35
CA ILE A 54 29.24 11.59 -0.91
C ILE A 54 29.45 10.12 -0.54
N TRP A 55 28.41 9.46 -0.04
CA TRP A 55 28.51 8.11 0.52
C TRP A 55 27.71 7.06 -0.27
N GLY A 56 26.65 7.48 -0.95
CA GLY A 56 25.86 6.67 -1.87
C GLY A 56 25.33 7.55 -2.99
N TRP A 57 25.10 6.94 -4.15
CA TRP A 57 24.50 7.62 -5.30
C TRP A 57 23.90 6.59 -6.25
N ASP A 58 22.92 7.03 -7.02
CA ASP A 58 22.42 6.29 -8.16
C ASP A 58 21.87 7.24 -9.23
N VAL A 59 21.77 6.73 -10.47
CA VAL A 59 21.22 7.46 -11.62
C VAL A 59 20.19 6.58 -12.30
N GLY A 60 19.01 7.13 -12.54
CA GLY A 60 17.89 6.46 -13.18
C GLY A 60 16.73 7.41 -13.37
N ASP A 61 15.71 7.02 -14.12
CA ASP A 61 14.51 7.82 -14.31
C ASP A 61 13.54 7.50 -13.15
N PHE A 62 13.30 8.43 -12.22
CA PHE A 62 12.24 8.30 -11.20
C PHE A 62 11.07 9.28 -11.43
N THR A 63 11.15 10.11 -12.48
CA THR A 63 10.04 10.94 -12.93
C THR A 63 9.11 10.22 -13.91
N GLY A 64 9.63 9.21 -14.59
CA GLY A 64 8.98 8.47 -15.67
C GLY A 64 8.94 9.21 -17.01
N ASP A 65 9.77 10.24 -17.20
CA ASP A 65 9.77 11.09 -18.40
C ASP A 65 10.75 10.63 -19.51
N GLY A 66 11.52 9.57 -19.23
CA GLY A 66 12.49 8.99 -20.15
C GLY A 66 13.88 9.62 -20.07
N TYR A 67 14.11 10.62 -19.21
CA TYR A 67 15.42 11.20 -18.94
C TYR A 67 16.01 10.70 -17.62
N TYR A 68 17.33 10.83 -17.48
CA TYR A 68 18.00 10.41 -16.26
C TYR A 68 17.79 11.45 -15.15
N ASP A 69 17.49 10.97 -13.95
CA ASP A 69 17.52 11.73 -12.71
C ASP A 69 18.68 11.23 -11.83
N VAL A 70 18.97 11.96 -10.74
CA VAL A 70 20.07 11.58 -9.84
C VAL A 70 19.70 11.76 -8.38
N ALA A 71 20.07 10.78 -7.57
CA ALA A 71 19.96 10.84 -6.12
C ALA A 71 21.30 10.49 -5.48
N PHE A 72 21.63 11.16 -4.38
CA PHE A 72 22.88 10.89 -3.67
C PHE A 72 22.81 11.27 -2.19
N SER A 73 23.58 10.57 -1.37
CA SER A 73 23.68 10.80 0.07
C SER A 73 25.00 11.48 0.44
N VAL A 74 24.91 12.53 1.26
CA VAL A 74 26.00 13.44 1.61
C VAL A 74 26.13 13.57 3.12
N ARG A 75 27.37 13.50 3.61
CA ARG A 75 27.71 13.88 4.98
C ARG A 75 28.49 15.17 4.97
N TYR A 76 28.04 16.17 5.72
CA TYR A 76 28.82 17.38 5.93
C TYR A 76 29.81 17.20 7.06
N LYS A 77 31.03 17.72 6.89
CA LYS A 77 32.07 17.77 7.91
C LYS A 77 31.64 18.64 9.10
N SER A 78 30.75 19.60 8.88
CA SER A 78 30.17 20.47 9.90
C SER A 78 29.07 19.81 10.74
N ASP A 79 28.51 18.68 10.28
CA ASP A 79 27.47 17.99 11.04
C ASP A 79 28.07 17.34 12.29
N LYS A 80 27.60 17.77 13.46
CA LYS A 80 27.86 17.06 14.71
C LYS A 80 26.95 15.84 14.78
N GLY A 81 27.53 14.66 14.98
CA GLY A 81 26.78 13.41 15.15
C GLY A 81 26.70 12.55 13.89
N LYS A 82 25.68 11.68 13.85
CA LYS A 82 25.53 10.62 12.86
C LYS A 82 24.58 11.01 11.72
N ILE A 83 24.74 12.21 11.17
CA ILE A 83 23.80 12.77 10.19
C ILE A 83 24.29 12.50 8.76
N ILE A 84 23.35 12.13 7.89
CA ILE A 84 23.46 12.12 6.43
C ILE A 84 22.27 12.90 5.86
N ARG A 85 22.49 13.58 4.73
CA ARG A 85 21.41 14.13 3.90
C ARG A 85 21.29 13.32 2.61
N ALA A 86 20.10 12.86 2.27
CA ALA A 86 19.82 12.24 0.97
C ALA A 86 19.12 13.27 0.09
N TYR A 87 19.69 13.54 -1.08
CA TYR A 87 19.17 14.47 -2.07
C TYR A 87 18.58 13.73 -3.27
N MET A 88 17.54 14.33 -3.86
CA MET A 88 16.92 13.90 -5.10
C MET A 88 16.86 15.09 -6.06
N PHE A 89 17.38 14.90 -7.26
CA PHE A 89 17.39 15.88 -8.34
C PHE A 89 16.74 15.29 -9.57
N ALA A 90 15.79 16.03 -10.14
CA ALA A 90 15.13 15.66 -11.39
C ALA A 90 15.57 16.61 -12.50
N ASP A 91 15.65 16.10 -13.74
CA ASP A 91 15.82 16.98 -14.90
C ASP A 91 14.48 17.68 -15.19
N ILE A 92 14.45 18.99 -14.95
CA ILE A 92 13.25 19.81 -15.20
C ILE A 92 13.64 20.96 -16.10
N GLU A 93 13.25 20.84 -17.37
CA GLU A 93 13.50 21.81 -18.44
C GLU A 93 15.00 21.96 -18.79
N GLY A 94 15.78 20.87 -18.70
CA GLY A 94 17.21 20.86 -19.00
C GLY A 94 18.07 21.40 -17.86
N TYR A 95 17.61 21.21 -16.62
CA TYR A 95 18.31 21.59 -15.39
C TYR A 95 18.07 20.54 -14.31
N LEU A 96 19.13 20.12 -13.63
CA LEU A 96 18.98 19.24 -12.47
C LEU A 96 18.53 20.07 -11.25
N LYS A 97 17.23 20.05 -10.98
CA LYS A 97 16.61 20.81 -9.87
C LYS A 97 16.46 19.90 -8.64
N GLU A 98 16.87 20.40 -7.47
CA GLU A 98 16.58 19.70 -6.21
C GLU A 98 15.07 19.64 -6.00
N ILE A 99 14.52 18.43 -5.94
CA ILE A 99 13.10 18.18 -5.66
C ILE A 99 12.88 17.72 -4.21
N ALA A 100 13.91 17.14 -3.58
CA ALA A 100 13.84 16.68 -2.21
C ALA A 100 15.20 16.64 -1.53
N SER A 101 15.18 16.94 -0.23
CA SER A 101 16.28 16.66 0.68
C SER A 101 15.75 16.12 2.00
N PHE A 102 16.31 14.99 2.42
CA PHE A 102 15.93 14.28 3.63
C PHE A 102 17.13 14.19 4.56
N LYS A 103 16.89 14.36 5.87
CA LYS A 103 17.93 14.26 6.89
C LYS A 103 17.71 12.99 7.70
N TYR A 104 18.71 12.12 7.72
CA TYR A 104 18.67 10.84 8.43
C TYR A 104 19.82 10.70 9.41
N GLU A 105 19.59 9.88 10.42
CA GLU A 105 20.64 9.43 11.33
C GLU A 105 21.06 8.01 10.97
N PHE A 106 22.36 7.79 10.74
CA PHE A 106 22.90 6.44 10.53
C PHE A 106 23.19 5.75 11.87
N TYR A 107 23.18 4.42 11.89
CA TYR A 107 23.35 3.64 13.12
C TYR A 107 24.83 3.49 13.51
N GLU A 108 25.67 2.97 12.63
CA GLU A 108 27.10 2.74 12.82
C GLU A 108 27.94 3.51 11.80
N ILE A 109 27.57 3.45 10.51
CA ILE A 109 28.34 4.07 9.42
C ILE A 109 27.45 4.78 8.39
N PRO A 110 27.95 5.83 7.72
CA PRO A 110 27.18 6.58 6.73
C PRO A 110 26.57 5.76 5.57
N LEU A 111 27.23 4.67 5.18
CA LEU A 111 26.77 3.75 4.11
C LEU A 111 25.44 3.05 4.41
N GLU A 112 24.98 3.09 5.67
CA GLU A 112 23.68 2.57 6.07
C GLU A 112 22.51 3.47 5.62
N ILE A 113 22.83 4.65 5.10
CA ILE A 113 21.90 5.50 4.36
C ILE A 113 22.22 5.40 2.87
N GLY A 114 21.51 4.49 2.21
CA GLY A 114 21.67 4.20 0.78
C GLY A 114 20.61 4.89 -0.07
N VAL A 115 20.95 5.13 -1.33
CA VAL A 115 19.99 5.55 -2.37
C VAL A 115 20.11 4.61 -3.57
N VAL A 116 18.99 4.25 -4.18
CA VAL A 116 18.90 3.40 -5.37
C VAL A 116 17.74 3.90 -6.22
N ILE A 117 17.90 3.98 -7.54
CA ILE A 117 16.82 4.33 -8.47
C ILE A 117 16.50 3.12 -9.32
N ARG A 118 15.24 2.67 -9.29
CA ARG A 118 14.80 1.48 -10.02
C ARG A 118 13.30 1.55 -10.27
N ASP A 119 12.86 1.07 -11.44
CA ASP A 119 11.44 0.91 -11.79
C ASP A 119 10.63 2.19 -11.58
N ASN A 120 11.18 3.33 -12.01
CA ASN A 120 10.60 4.68 -11.86
C ASN A 120 10.43 5.18 -10.42
N VAL A 121 11.21 4.61 -9.48
CA VAL A 121 11.17 4.95 -8.06
C VAL A 121 12.59 5.15 -7.53
N CYS A 122 12.79 6.24 -6.78
CA CYS A 122 13.99 6.49 -5.98
C CYS A 122 13.77 5.96 -4.56
N TYR A 123 14.52 4.93 -4.21
CA TYR A 123 14.54 4.30 -2.91
C TYR A 123 15.59 4.91 -2.00
N ILE A 124 15.21 5.23 -0.77
CA ILE A 124 16.12 5.64 0.30
C ILE A 124 16.06 4.61 1.42
N THR A 125 17.20 4.01 1.75
CA THR A 125 17.33 3.01 2.80
C THR A 125 17.91 3.65 4.06
N GLN A 126 17.38 3.31 5.23
CA GLN A 126 17.93 3.64 6.54
C GLN A 126 18.00 2.40 7.44
N LYS A 127 19.19 2.10 7.97
CA LYS A 127 19.35 1.18 9.10
C LYS A 127 19.12 1.91 10.41
N HIS A 128 18.16 1.45 11.21
CA HIS A 128 17.92 1.99 12.55
C HIS A 128 18.71 1.24 13.63
N LYS A 129 18.79 -0.09 13.50
CA LYS A 129 19.46 -1.00 14.45
C LYS A 129 19.94 -2.24 13.71
N GLN A 130 20.63 -3.13 14.40
CA GLN A 130 20.91 -4.46 13.86
C GLN A 130 19.58 -5.18 13.55
N PHE A 131 19.34 -5.51 12.28
CA PHE A 131 18.12 -6.14 11.73
C PHE A 131 16.86 -5.26 11.63
N ASN A 132 16.97 -3.95 11.92
CA ASN A 132 15.86 -3.02 11.74
C ASN A 132 16.20 -2.01 10.64
N TRP A 133 15.51 -2.14 9.51
CA TRP A 133 15.70 -1.33 8.32
C TRP A 133 14.36 -0.73 7.89
N THR A 134 14.44 0.48 7.35
CA THR A 134 13.32 1.08 6.62
C THR A 134 13.81 1.50 5.24
N ILE A 135 13.00 1.27 4.22
CA ILE A 135 13.25 1.72 2.85
C ILE A 135 12.00 2.46 2.39
N TRP A 136 12.17 3.68 1.88
CA TRP A 136 11.10 4.49 1.31
C TRP A 136 11.30 4.65 -0.19
N GLY A 137 10.29 4.36 -0.99
CA GLY A 137 10.26 4.62 -2.42
C GLY A 137 9.52 5.92 -2.75
N TYR A 138 10.15 6.78 -3.55
CA TYR A 138 9.57 8.04 -4.02
C TYR A 138 9.56 8.13 -5.55
N THR A 139 8.45 8.61 -6.12
CA THR A 139 8.38 9.06 -7.52
C THR A 139 8.09 10.56 -7.56
N PHE A 140 8.40 11.21 -8.68
CA PHE A 140 8.13 12.62 -8.87
C PHE A 140 7.32 12.87 -10.14
N GLN A 141 6.10 13.35 -9.98
CA GLN A 141 5.19 13.58 -11.11
C GLN A 141 4.45 14.90 -10.91
N ASN A 142 4.35 15.72 -11.97
CA ASN A 142 3.59 16.97 -11.97
C ASN A 142 3.93 17.93 -10.81
N GLY A 143 5.19 17.98 -10.38
CA GLY A 143 5.62 18.82 -9.24
C GLY A 143 5.37 18.21 -7.86
N ASN A 144 4.82 16.99 -7.80
CA ASN A 144 4.54 16.26 -6.58
C ASN A 144 5.59 15.16 -6.36
N LEU A 145 6.26 15.21 -5.21
CA LEU A 145 7.04 14.10 -4.69
C LEU A 145 6.08 13.17 -3.93
N ILE A 146 5.90 11.95 -4.42
CA ILE A 146 4.91 10.99 -3.93
C ILE A 146 5.65 9.82 -3.30
N LYS A 147 5.33 9.49 -2.03
CA LYS A 147 5.82 8.27 -1.39
C LYS A 147 5.02 7.08 -1.92
N VAL A 148 5.61 6.29 -2.81
CA VAL A 148 4.95 5.18 -3.50
C VAL A 148 4.90 3.95 -2.60
N ASP A 149 6.01 3.62 -1.95
CA ASP A 149 6.08 2.45 -1.09
C ASP A 149 6.98 2.63 0.13
N GLU A 150 6.82 1.73 1.08
CA GLU A 150 7.59 1.64 2.31
C GLU A 150 7.81 0.17 2.67
N PHE A 151 9.06 -0.20 2.91
CA PHE A 151 9.45 -1.50 3.42
C PHE A 151 10.09 -1.34 4.79
N ASN A 152 9.67 -2.14 5.76
CA ASN A 152 10.24 -2.15 7.11
C ASN A 152 10.62 -3.57 7.51
N THR A 153 11.75 -3.71 8.20
CA THR A 153 12.09 -4.92 8.95
C THR A 153 12.18 -4.60 10.44
N GLU A 154 11.65 -5.51 11.25
CA GLU A 154 11.76 -5.43 12.70
C GLU A 154 11.97 -6.83 13.27
N ARG A 155 12.96 -6.99 14.14
CA ARG A 155 13.15 -8.23 14.90
C ARG A 155 12.48 -8.12 16.27
N ASP A 156 11.54 -9.01 16.53
CA ASP A 156 10.91 -9.18 17.84
C ASP A 156 11.00 -10.65 18.30
N GLY A 157 11.79 -10.87 19.37
CA GLY A 157 12.01 -12.18 19.97
C GLY A 157 12.44 -13.26 18.96
N LYS A 158 11.52 -14.20 18.68
CA LYS A 158 11.75 -15.36 17.80
C LYS A 158 11.49 -15.07 16.33
N PHE A 159 10.97 -13.89 15.98
CA PHE A 159 10.58 -13.55 14.63
C PHE A 159 11.28 -12.29 14.12
N THR A 160 11.53 -12.25 12.82
CA THR A 160 11.79 -11.02 12.08
C THR A 160 10.57 -10.76 11.20
N LYS A 161 9.88 -9.66 11.46
CA LYS A 161 8.78 -9.14 10.65
C LYS A 161 9.35 -8.33 9.51
N GLU A 162 8.95 -8.63 8.30
CA GLU A 162 9.09 -7.80 7.11
C GLU A 162 7.70 -7.29 6.74
N SER A 163 7.56 -5.99 6.53
CA SER A 163 6.31 -5.38 6.07
C SER A 163 6.57 -4.49 4.87
N TYR A 164 5.72 -4.61 3.86
CA TYR A 164 5.71 -3.78 2.68
C TYR A 164 4.35 -3.11 2.55
N ARG A 165 4.35 -1.83 2.19
CA ARG A 165 3.17 -1.01 1.93
C ARG A 165 3.36 -0.26 0.63
N ASN A 166 2.39 -0.31 -0.26
CA ASN A 166 2.35 0.53 -1.45
C ASN A 166 1.16 1.48 -1.36
N TYR A 167 1.40 2.79 -1.27
CA TYR A 167 0.37 3.81 -1.05
C TYR A 167 -0.38 4.20 -2.32
N VAL A 168 0.09 3.78 -3.49
CA VAL A 168 -0.56 4.04 -4.79
C VAL A 168 -1.47 2.87 -5.18
N THR A 169 -0.92 1.66 -5.21
CA THR A 169 -1.68 0.44 -5.51
C THR A 169 -2.49 -0.07 -4.33
N LEU A 170 -2.23 0.45 -3.12
CA LEU A 170 -2.85 0.06 -1.84
C LEU A 170 -2.58 -1.39 -1.43
N ARG A 171 -1.66 -2.07 -2.12
CA ARG A 171 -1.25 -3.46 -1.87
C ARG A 171 -0.14 -3.52 -0.83
N ASN A 172 -0.22 -4.53 0.02
CA ASN A 172 0.64 -4.70 1.17
C ASN A 172 1.08 -6.16 1.27
N ASN A 173 2.27 -6.38 1.81
CA ASN A 173 2.74 -7.71 2.18
C ASN A 173 3.24 -7.69 3.63
N GLU A 174 2.99 -8.75 4.36
CA GLU A 174 3.66 -9.03 5.63
C GLU A 174 4.25 -10.43 5.62
N LYS A 175 5.43 -10.57 6.24
CA LYS A 175 6.18 -11.82 6.28
C LYS A 175 6.91 -11.96 7.62
N TYR A 176 6.84 -13.15 8.20
CA TYR A 176 7.39 -13.47 9.52
C TYR A 176 8.40 -14.60 9.36
N LEU A 177 9.64 -14.30 9.72
CA LEU A 177 10.79 -15.19 9.55
C LEU A 177 11.28 -15.67 10.91
N LYS A 178 11.53 -16.96 11.09
CA LYS A 178 12.16 -17.48 12.32
C LYS A 178 13.58 -16.93 12.45
N THR A 179 13.92 -16.32 13.58
CA THR A 179 15.26 -15.73 13.79
C THR A 179 16.38 -16.77 13.83
N THR A 180 16.06 -18.02 14.17
CA THR A 180 17.02 -19.12 14.29
C THR A 180 17.41 -19.74 12.96
N SER A 181 16.49 -19.85 12.01
CA SER A 181 16.70 -20.53 10.73
C SER A 181 16.57 -19.64 9.50
N GLY A 182 15.87 -18.51 9.61
CA GLY A 182 15.49 -17.68 8.47
C GLY A 182 14.32 -18.24 7.66
N ASP A 183 13.67 -19.31 8.12
CA ASP A 183 12.51 -19.89 7.44
C ASP A 183 11.30 -18.97 7.57
N ILE A 184 10.50 -18.91 6.51
CA ILE A 184 9.20 -18.21 6.51
C ILE A 184 8.22 -19.04 7.33
N ASP A 185 7.73 -18.48 8.43
CA ASP A 185 6.68 -19.09 9.24
C ASP A 185 5.30 -18.66 8.75
N TYR A 186 5.18 -17.41 8.31
CA TYR A 186 3.95 -16.85 7.80
C TYR A 186 4.22 -15.76 6.74
N LYS A 187 3.38 -15.70 5.71
CA LYS A 187 3.41 -14.66 4.69
C LYS A 187 1.97 -14.39 4.23
N ILE A 188 1.64 -13.11 4.07
CA ILE A 188 0.34 -12.69 3.52
C ILE A 188 0.47 -11.48 2.61
N ASP A 189 -0.31 -11.48 1.53
CA ASP A 189 -0.55 -10.35 0.64
C ASP A 189 -1.99 -9.85 0.83
N PHE A 190 -2.18 -8.55 1.07
CA PHE A 190 -3.50 -7.97 1.34
C PHE A 190 -3.58 -6.53 0.85
N VAL A 191 -4.79 -5.96 0.81
CA VAL A 191 -5.01 -4.56 0.46
C VAL A 191 -5.49 -3.75 1.65
N THR A 192 -5.14 -2.46 1.65
CA THR A 192 -5.69 -1.46 2.57
C THR A 192 -6.54 -0.48 1.76
N LEU A 193 -7.86 -0.52 1.90
CA LEU A 193 -8.77 0.43 1.26
C LEU A 193 -8.96 1.66 2.16
N PRO A 194 -8.39 2.83 1.84
CA PRO A 194 -8.66 4.04 2.59
C PRO A 194 -10.04 4.59 2.21
N SER A 195 -10.84 4.86 3.24
CA SER A 195 -12.13 5.52 3.16
C SER A 195 -11.98 6.96 3.62
N TYR A 196 -12.27 7.90 2.73
CA TYR A 196 -12.18 9.34 3.00
C TYR A 196 -13.56 9.94 3.28
N PRO A 197 -13.67 11.10 3.95
CA PRO A 197 -14.94 11.79 4.08
C PRO A 197 -15.61 12.02 2.73
N ARG A 198 -16.92 11.80 2.67
CA ARG A 198 -17.71 12.01 1.46
C ARG A 198 -17.57 13.45 0.97
N GLY A 199 -17.31 13.60 -0.33
CA GLY A 199 -17.09 14.91 -0.96
C GLY A 199 -15.65 15.44 -0.86
N LYS A 200 -14.74 14.74 -0.16
CA LYS A 200 -13.31 15.10 -0.17
C LYS A 200 -12.73 14.87 -1.56
N ILE A 201 -12.14 15.93 -2.13
CA ILE A 201 -11.39 15.85 -3.39
C ILE A 201 -10.05 15.20 -3.10
N ILE A 202 -9.79 14.03 -3.69
CA ILE A 202 -8.51 13.32 -3.55
C ILE A 202 -7.52 13.93 -4.54
N TYR A 203 -6.43 14.49 -4.02
CA TYR A 203 -5.40 15.11 -4.86
C TYR A 203 -4.49 14.06 -5.51
N ASP A 204 -3.84 14.48 -6.60
CA ASP A 204 -2.85 13.66 -7.31
C ASP A 204 -1.77 13.13 -6.37
N GLY A 205 -1.38 11.87 -6.56
CA GLY A 205 -0.47 11.12 -5.70
C GLY A 205 -1.10 10.40 -4.51
N TYR A 206 -2.35 10.69 -4.13
CA TYR A 206 -3.09 9.90 -3.14
C TYR A 206 -4.05 8.94 -3.82
N SER A 207 -4.17 7.72 -3.27
CA SER A 207 -5.07 6.70 -3.80
C SER A 207 -6.22 6.40 -2.84
N ASN A 208 -7.39 6.11 -3.42
CA ASN A 208 -8.62 5.78 -2.69
C ASN A 208 -9.36 4.58 -3.29
N THR A 209 -8.73 3.89 -4.23
CA THR A 209 -9.37 2.85 -5.02
C THR A 209 -8.42 1.67 -5.16
N ILE A 210 -8.89 0.48 -4.77
CA ILE A 210 -8.19 -0.78 -4.99
C ILE A 210 -8.59 -1.38 -6.34
N PHE A 211 -7.69 -2.18 -6.94
CA PHE A 211 -7.98 -2.95 -8.15
C PHE A 211 -7.30 -4.33 -8.07
N ASN A 212 -8.13 -5.37 -8.18
CA ASN A 212 -7.72 -6.75 -8.02
C ASN A 212 -8.04 -7.54 -9.29
N ASN A 213 -6.97 -7.97 -9.96
CA ASN A 213 -6.99 -8.59 -11.28
C ASN A 213 -5.86 -9.63 -11.46
N GLU A 214 -5.28 -10.10 -10.35
CA GLU A 214 -4.13 -11.01 -10.36
C GLU A 214 -4.52 -12.36 -9.76
N VAL A 215 -4.04 -13.44 -10.38
CA VAL A 215 -4.27 -14.82 -9.95
C VAL A 215 -3.94 -15.08 -8.47
N LYS A 216 -2.98 -14.37 -7.90
CA LYS A 216 -2.60 -14.54 -6.48
C LYS A 216 -3.70 -14.11 -5.50
N TYR A 217 -4.69 -13.35 -5.97
CA TYR A 217 -5.86 -12.92 -5.21
C TYR A 217 -7.10 -13.78 -5.52
N VAL A 218 -6.95 -14.82 -6.33
CA VAL A 218 -8.02 -15.80 -6.60
C VAL A 218 -7.98 -16.86 -5.50
N SER A 219 -8.87 -16.75 -4.51
CA SER A 219 -8.90 -17.62 -3.32
C SER A 219 -9.54 -18.98 -3.57
N LYS A 220 -10.37 -19.08 -4.62
CA LYS A 220 -11.05 -20.30 -5.08
C LYS A 220 -11.24 -20.23 -6.60
N GLY A 221 -11.24 -21.36 -7.29
CA GLY A 221 -11.52 -21.42 -8.73
C GLY A 221 -10.36 -20.95 -9.62
N ALA A 222 -9.12 -20.89 -9.11
CA ALA A 222 -7.97 -20.40 -9.90
C ALA A 222 -7.67 -21.22 -11.18
N PHE A 223 -8.24 -22.41 -11.32
CA PHE A 223 -8.17 -23.21 -12.56
C PHE A 223 -9.19 -22.74 -13.60
N ASP A 224 -10.35 -22.28 -13.14
CA ASP A 224 -11.48 -21.83 -13.96
C ASP A 224 -11.35 -20.33 -14.29
N TRP A 225 -10.58 -19.57 -13.50
CA TRP A 225 -10.30 -18.16 -13.76
C TRP A 225 -9.39 -17.93 -14.98
N GLU A 226 -9.94 -17.35 -16.06
CA GLU A 226 -9.22 -17.13 -17.32
C GLU A 226 -8.50 -15.78 -17.41
N GLY A 227 -8.65 -14.92 -16.40
CA GLY A 227 -7.94 -13.65 -16.29
C GLY A 227 -8.82 -12.49 -15.87
N ALA A 228 -8.27 -11.28 -15.93
CA ALA A 228 -8.96 -10.08 -15.46
C ALA A 228 -10.27 -9.73 -16.19
N LYS A 229 -10.49 -10.29 -17.38
CA LYS A 229 -11.72 -10.11 -18.16
C LYS A 229 -12.83 -11.06 -17.75
N ASP A 230 -12.44 -12.24 -17.30
CA ASP A 230 -13.31 -13.28 -16.79
C ASP A 230 -13.86 -12.81 -15.44
N ALA A 231 -12.98 -12.51 -14.47
CA ALA A 231 -13.40 -11.73 -13.31
C ALA A 231 -12.32 -10.84 -12.71
N SER A 232 -12.68 -9.57 -12.45
CA SER A 232 -11.86 -8.64 -11.65
C SER A 232 -12.72 -7.55 -11.02
N PHE A 233 -12.19 -6.85 -10.02
CA PHE A 233 -12.95 -5.77 -9.40
C PHE A 233 -12.09 -4.57 -9.00
N LYS A 234 -12.73 -3.40 -9.08
CA LYS A 234 -12.24 -2.12 -8.59
C LYS A 234 -13.18 -1.64 -7.49
N MET A 235 -12.62 -1.15 -6.37
CA MET A 235 -13.44 -0.71 -5.25
C MET A 235 -12.91 0.57 -4.62
N SER A 236 -13.81 1.51 -4.36
CA SER A 236 -13.53 2.73 -3.58
C SER A 236 -14.47 2.85 -2.39
N SER A 237 -14.05 3.60 -1.37
CA SER A 237 -14.86 3.85 -0.19
C SER A 237 -14.86 5.32 0.23
N SER A 238 -15.98 5.76 0.79
CA SER A 238 -16.09 7.05 1.49
C SER A 238 -17.01 6.92 2.70
N TYR A 239 -16.98 7.89 3.61
CA TYR A 239 -17.81 7.85 4.82
C TYR A 239 -18.43 9.21 5.15
N ASP A 240 -19.52 9.20 5.92
CA ASP A 240 -20.04 10.35 6.65
C ASP A 240 -20.19 10.03 8.15
N SER A 241 -21.01 10.76 8.89
CA SER A 241 -21.19 10.51 10.33
C SER A 241 -21.99 9.25 10.66
N GLU A 242 -22.74 8.70 9.71
CA GLU A 242 -23.68 7.59 9.93
C GLU A 242 -23.34 6.34 9.11
N PHE A 243 -22.84 6.52 7.89
CA PHE A 243 -22.62 5.44 6.93
C PHE A 243 -21.22 5.45 6.36
N ILE A 244 -20.75 4.24 6.03
CA ILE A 244 -19.71 4.02 5.05
C ILE A 244 -20.35 3.61 3.72
N TYR A 245 -19.79 4.10 2.63
CA TYR A 245 -20.23 3.89 1.27
C TYR A 245 -19.14 3.15 0.51
N PHE A 246 -19.54 2.14 -0.26
CA PHE A 246 -18.67 1.44 -1.19
C PHE A 246 -19.22 1.61 -2.61
N SER A 247 -18.31 1.84 -3.55
CA SER A 247 -18.57 1.73 -4.99
C SER A 247 -17.67 0.64 -5.54
N ILE A 248 -18.29 -0.38 -6.12
CA ILE A 248 -17.65 -1.62 -6.55
C ILE A 248 -17.95 -1.77 -8.04
N ASP A 249 -16.92 -1.70 -8.88
CA ASP A 249 -17.02 -1.96 -10.31
C ASP A 249 -16.47 -3.38 -10.54
N ILE A 250 -17.32 -4.29 -11.00
CA ILE A 250 -16.98 -5.68 -11.30
C ILE A 250 -16.87 -5.80 -12.82
N ILE A 251 -15.75 -6.35 -13.28
CA ILE A 251 -15.59 -6.85 -14.64
C ILE A 251 -15.87 -8.34 -14.58
N ASP A 252 -16.75 -8.79 -15.45
CA ASP A 252 -17.30 -10.14 -15.50
C ASP A 252 -17.75 -10.42 -16.94
N ASP A 253 -17.26 -11.49 -17.55
CA ASP A 253 -17.62 -11.86 -18.92
C ASP A 253 -18.98 -12.58 -19.01
N LYS A 254 -19.47 -13.14 -17.89
CA LYS A 254 -20.74 -13.83 -17.80
C LYS A 254 -21.44 -13.68 -16.44
N VAL A 255 -22.15 -12.57 -16.33
CA VAL A 255 -23.00 -12.27 -15.17
C VAL A 255 -24.17 -13.25 -15.03
N ILE A 256 -24.18 -14.04 -13.95
CA ILE A 256 -25.30 -14.87 -13.52
C ILE A 256 -26.01 -14.21 -12.33
N SER A 257 -27.18 -13.65 -12.62
CA SER A 257 -28.00 -12.99 -11.62
C SER A 257 -28.78 -13.98 -10.75
N PRO A 258 -28.60 -13.99 -9.41
CA PRO A 258 -29.37 -14.87 -8.54
C PRO A 258 -30.81 -14.36 -8.41
N ASP A 259 -31.74 -15.18 -8.87
CA ASP A 259 -33.16 -14.87 -8.92
C ASP A 259 -33.89 -14.96 -7.57
N CYS A 260 -33.23 -15.46 -6.53
CA CYS A 260 -33.79 -15.70 -5.22
C CYS A 260 -32.66 -15.80 -4.18
N LYS A 261 -33.02 -15.78 -2.89
CA LYS A 261 -32.03 -15.85 -1.80
C LYS A 261 -31.21 -17.14 -1.77
N GLU A 262 -31.75 -18.22 -2.31
CA GLU A 262 -31.14 -19.55 -2.38
C GLU A 262 -30.56 -19.84 -3.78
N CYS A 263 -30.73 -18.90 -4.71
CA CYS A 263 -30.31 -19.09 -6.09
C CYS A 263 -28.81 -18.84 -6.19
N VAL A 264 -28.16 -19.67 -7.00
CA VAL A 264 -26.75 -19.51 -7.37
C VAL A 264 -26.64 -18.34 -8.33
N GLY A 265 -25.65 -17.47 -8.09
CA GLY A 265 -25.28 -16.37 -8.98
C GLY A 265 -24.25 -15.47 -8.31
N ASP A 266 -23.84 -14.42 -9.01
CA ASP A 266 -22.75 -13.55 -8.59
C ASP A 266 -23.15 -12.69 -7.39
N TYR A 267 -22.19 -12.45 -6.52
CA TYR A 267 -22.39 -11.58 -5.36
C TYR A 267 -21.06 -11.08 -4.82
N VAL A 268 -21.16 -10.08 -3.95
CA VAL A 268 -20.00 -9.52 -3.26
C VAL A 268 -20.14 -9.73 -1.77
N ASP A 269 -19.10 -10.30 -1.16
CA ASP A 269 -18.98 -10.48 0.26
C ASP A 269 -18.06 -9.41 0.85
N ILE A 270 -18.54 -8.75 1.92
CA ILE A 270 -17.71 -7.88 2.77
C ILE A 270 -17.64 -8.50 4.16
N TRP A 271 -16.47 -9.02 4.52
CA TRP A 271 -16.19 -9.63 5.81
C TRP A 271 -15.49 -8.63 6.72
N ILE A 272 -16.03 -8.39 7.90
CA ILE A 272 -15.54 -7.40 8.86
C ILE A 272 -15.35 -8.04 10.23
N ASP A 273 -14.20 -7.78 10.87
CA ASP A 273 -14.03 -8.03 12.29
C ASP A 273 -14.31 -6.75 13.08
N ARG A 274 -15.31 -6.79 13.96
CA ARG A 274 -15.68 -5.63 14.78
C ARG A 274 -14.79 -5.45 16.01
N LYS A 275 -13.96 -6.44 16.35
CA LYS A 275 -13.02 -6.30 17.48
C LYS A 275 -11.81 -5.49 17.03
N PRO A 276 -11.45 -4.42 17.76
CA PRO A 276 -10.22 -3.69 17.49
C PRO A 276 -9.02 -4.63 17.68
N LEU A 277 -8.00 -4.44 16.83
CA LEU A 277 -6.72 -5.11 16.98
C LEU A 277 -6.01 -4.56 18.24
N GLU A 278 -5.99 -5.34 19.32
CA GLU A 278 -5.26 -4.99 20.56
C GLU A 278 -3.76 -5.36 20.47
N THR A 279 -3.41 -6.19 19.49
CA THR A 279 -2.05 -6.68 19.23
C THR A 279 -1.74 -6.62 17.74
N ASP A 280 -0.48 -6.90 17.36
CA ASP A 280 -0.08 -7.00 15.95
C ASP A 280 -0.96 -8.00 15.19
N LYS A 281 -1.36 -7.64 13.95
CA LYS A 281 -2.29 -8.39 13.11
C LYS A 281 -1.95 -9.88 13.02
N VAL A 282 -0.68 -10.24 12.84
CA VAL A 282 -0.32 -11.65 12.69
C VAL A 282 -0.45 -12.42 14.00
N TYR A 283 -0.07 -11.84 15.14
CA TYR A 283 -0.30 -12.50 16.42
C TYR A 283 -1.79 -12.64 16.73
N TYR A 284 -2.61 -11.70 16.26
CA TYR A 284 -4.06 -11.78 16.35
C TYR A 284 -4.61 -12.95 15.52
N PHE A 285 -4.21 -13.08 14.25
CA PHE A 285 -4.75 -14.10 13.34
C PHE A 285 -4.12 -15.49 13.48
N LEU A 286 -2.79 -15.62 13.71
CA LEU A 286 -2.15 -16.93 13.87
C LEU A 286 -2.59 -17.69 15.12
N ASN A 287 -2.95 -16.97 16.19
CA ASN A 287 -3.37 -17.59 17.44
C ASN A 287 -4.87 -17.90 17.49
N ARG A 288 -5.64 -17.45 16.50
CA ARG A 288 -7.10 -17.59 16.45
C ARG A 288 -7.44 -18.56 15.32
N LYS A 289 -7.66 -19.83 15.64
CA LYS A 289 -8.39 -20.73 14.73
C LYS A 289 -9.83 -20.25 14.73
N ILE A 290 -10.26 -19.62 13.64
CA ILE A 290 -11.61 -19.09 13.51
C ILE A 290 -12.46 -20.19 12.87
N ASP A 291 -13.53 -20.58 13.54
CA ASP A 291 -14.53 -21.49 13.00
C ASP A 291 -15.67 -20.64 12.43
N LEU A 292 -15.71 -20.48 11.10
CA LEU A 292 -16.70 -19.67 10.39
C LEU A 292 -18.00 -20.41 10.13
N THR A 293 -18.51 -21.17 11.10
CA THR A 293 -19.86 -21.72 11.03
C THR A 293 -20.89 -20.62 11.34
N GLU A 294 -22.11 -20.71 10.76
CA GLU A 294 -23.18 -19.72 10.97
C GLU A 294 -23.50 -19.48 12.46
N ASN A 295 -23.22 -20.45 13.32
CA ASN A 295 -23.45 -20.40 14.76
C ASN A 295 -22.26 -19.84 15.56
N ASN A 296 -21.10 -19.57 14.93
CA ASN A 296 -19.86 -19.22 15.63
C ASN A 296 -19.03 -18.10 14.95
N LEU A 297 -19.69 -17.04 14.48
CA LEU A 297 -19.05 -15.89 13.85
C LEU A 297 -18.47 -14.89 14.87
N ASP A 298 -17.77 -15.33 15.92
CA ASP A 298 -17.24 -14.52 17.05
C ASP A 298 -16.69 -13.12 16.65
N SER A 299 -17.56 -12.09 16.68
CA SER A 299 -17.42 -10.69 16.21
C SER A 299 -17.29 -10.41 14.71
N TYR A 300 -17.37 -11.45 13.87
CA TYR A 300 -17.36 -11.37 12.42
C TYR A 300 -18.74 -11.07 11.84
N TYR A 301 -18.75 -10.12 10.90
CA TYR A 301 -19.94 -9.70 10.17
C TYR A 301 -19.64 -9.92 8.69
N ASN A 302 -20.47 -10.73 8.04
CA ASN A 302 -20.44 -10.89 6.59
C ASN A 302 -21.66 -10.20 5.99
N ILE A 303 -21.40 -9.26 5.09
CA ILE A 303 -22.41 -8.50 4.37
C ILE A 303 -22.36 -8.97 2.91
N ALA A 304 -23.23 -9.92 2.57
CA ALA A 304 -23.36 -10.47 1.23
C ALA A 304 -24.32 -9.60 0.40
N ILE A 305 -23.85 -9.08 -0.73
CA ILE A 305 -24.56 -8.13 -1.58
C ILE A 305 -24.81 -8.77 -2.93
N TYR A 306 -26.08 -8.99 -3.23
CA TYR A 306 -26.53 -9.62 -4.47
C TYR A 306 -27.01 -8.53 -5.43
N PRO A 307 -26.56 -8.54 -6.70
CA PRO A 307 -26.86 -7.48 -7.66
C PRO A 307 -28.33 -7.48 -8.12
N GLY A 308 -29.10 -8.55 -7.89
CA GLY A 308 -30.42 -8.72 -8.48
C GLY A 308 -30.31 -9.11 -9.95
N ASP A 309 -31.37 -8.89 -10.74
CA ASP A 309 -31.42 -9.25 -12.17
C ASP A 309 -31.17 -8.06 -13.12
N PHE A 310 -30.91 -6.87 -12.57
CA PHE A 310 -30.74 -5.61 -13.30
C PHE A 310 -31.97 -5.10 -14.08
N TYR A 311 -33.12 -5.76 -13.94
CA TYR A 311 -34.38 -5.41 -14.61
C TYR A 311 -35.52 -5.23 -13.59
N GLU A 312 -36.03 -6.32 -13.03
CA GLU A 312 -37.20 -6.34 -12.13
C GLU A 312 -36.80 -6.52 -10.67
N LYS A 313 -35.83 -7.40 -10.40
CA LYS A 313 -35.34 -7.69 -9.05
C LYS A 313 -34.24 -6.70 -8.67
N MET A 314 -34.59 -5.87 -7.71
CA MET A 314 -33.67 -4.98 -7.03
C MET A 314 -32.56 -5.76 -6.31
N PRO A 315 -31.35 -5.19 -6.19
CA PRO A 315 -30.29 -5.75 -5.37
C PRO A 315 -30.73 -5.88 -3.92
N PHE A 316 -30.22 -6.90 -3.24
CA PHE A 316 -30.52 -7.16 -1.83
C PHE A 316 -29.27 -7.53 -1.05
N VAL A 317 -29.34 -7.36 0.27
CA VAL A 317 -28.22 -7.64 1.18
C VAL A 317 -28.63 -8.68 2.21
N GLN A 318 -27.75 -9.63 2.48
CA GLN A 318 -27.86 -10.56 3.59
C GLN A 318 -26.74 -10.29 4.61
N LEU A 319 -27.10 -10.11 5.87
CA LEU A 319 -26.15 -10.00 6.98
C LEU A 319 -26.02 -11.35 7.69
N ARG A 320 -24.83 -11.94 7.67
CA ARG A 320 -24.48 -13.14 8.43
C ARG A 320 -23.61 -12.73 9.63
N THR A 321 -24.08 -13.07 10.83
CA THR A 321 -23.43 -12.77 12.12
C THR A 321 -24.03 -13.66 13.20
N SER A 322 -23.33 -13.87 14.32
CA SER A 322 -23.87 -14.49 15.53
C SER A 322 -24.75 -13.53 16.36
N ASP A 323 -24.66 -12.22 16.11
CA ASP A 323 -25.40 -11.19 16.85
C ASP A 323 -26.79 -10.86 16.25
N LYS A 324 -27.40 -11.76 15.47
CA LYS A 324 -28.65 -11.46 14.72
C LYS A 324 -29.82 -10.99 15.60
N GLU A 325 -29.86 -11.44 16.86
CA GLU A 325 -30.91 -11.06 17.82
C GLU A 325 -30.62 -9.73 18.53
N ASN A 326 -29.42 -9.15 18.37
CA ASN A 326 -29.11 -7.85 18.94
C ASN A 326 -29.92 -6.76 18.22
N GLN A 327 -30.73 -6.01 18.97
CA GLN A 327 -31.63 -5.01 18.42
C GLN A 327 -30.89 -3.90 17.63
N ILE A 328 -29.70 -3.48 18.09
CA ILE A 328 -28.89 -2.47 17.39
C ILE A 328 -28.45 -3.01 16.02
N VAL A 329 -28.09 -4.28 15.95
CA VAL A 329 -27.67 -4.95 14.71
C VAL A 329 -28.84 -5.11 13.75
N LYS A 330 -30.00 -5.51 14.29
CA LYS A 330 -31.25 -5.65 13.53
C LYS A 330 -31.68 -4.32 12.92
N GLU A 331 -31.72 -3.24 13.71
CA GLU A 331 -32.06 -1.90 13.25
C GLU A 331 -31.03 -1.40 12.22
N ALA A 332 -29.73 -1.56 12.48
CA ALA A 332 -28.69 -1.16 11.54
C ALA A 332 -28.79 -1.93 10.20
N SER A 333 -29.00 -3.24 10.24
CA SER A 333 -29.13 -4.08 9.03
C SER A 333 -30.25 -3.62 8.09
N GLN A 334 -31.36 -3.11 8.64
CA GLN A 334 -32.50 -2.62 7.85
C GLN A 334 -32.21 -1.31 7.11
N THR A 335 -31.16 -0.59 7.53
CA THR A 335 -30.77 0.69 6.91
C THR A 335 -29.70 0.53 5.82
N ILE A 336 -29.16 -0.69 5.65
CA ILE A 336 -28.29 -1.01 4.53
C ILE A 336 -29.10 -0.83 3.23
N LYS A 337 -28.53 -0.10 2.27
CA LYS A 337 -29.13 0.03 0.93
C LYS A 337 -28.08 -0.28 -0.10
N ALA A 338 -28.46 -1.09 -1.09
CA ALA A 338 -27.66 -1.40 -2.26
C ALA A 338 -28.38 -0.90 -3.52
N SER A 339 -27.61 -0.55 -4.54
CA SER A 339 -28.06 -0.31 -5.90
C SER A 339 -27.07 -0.98 -6.84
N SER A 340 -27.55 -1.52 -7.95
CA SER A 340 -26.73 -2.19 -8.95
C SER A 340 -27.06 -1.68 -10.35
N THR A 341 -26.11 -1.79 -11.27
CA THR A 341 -26.31 -1.41 -12.67
C THR A 341 -25.46 -2.29 -13.57
N LEU A 342 -26.07 -2.88 -14.59
CA LEU A 342 -25.35 -3.65 -15.60
C LEU A 342 -24.53 -2.71 -16.49
N THR A 343 -23.35 -3.15 -16.88
CA THR A 343 -22.43 -2.41 -17.75
C THR A 343 -22.05 -3.26 -18.95
N GLU A 344 -21.31 -2.70 -19.90
CA GLU A 344 -20.87 -3.45 -21.10
C GLU A 344 -19.93 -4.62 -20.78
N ASN A 345 -19.21 -4.58 -19.64
CA ASN A 345 -18.16 -5.55 -19.31
C ASN A 345 -18.36 -6.17 -17.90
N GLY A 346 -19.60 -6.22 -17.38
CA GLY A 346 -19.88 -6.66 -16.01
C GLY A 346 -20.92 -5.78 -15.35
N TYR A 347 -20.74 -5.41 -14.08
CA TYR A 347 -21.73 -4.64 -13.32
C TYR A 347 -21.13 -3.74 -12.23
N ASN A 348 -21.85 -2.70 -11.84
CA ASN A 348 -21.50 -1.84 -10.69
C ASN A 348 -22.46 -2.10 -9.53
N ILE A 349 -21.91 -2.20 -8.31
CA ILE A 349 -22.66 -2.19 -7.05
C ILE A 349 -22.27 -0.96 -6.24
N ARG A 350 -23.26 -0.26 -5.71
CA ARG A 350 -23.07 0.75 -4.66
C ARG A 350 -23.84 0.33 -3.44
N VAL A 351 -23.18 0.31 -2.29
CA VAL A 351 -23.80 -0.06 -1.02
C VAL A 351 -23.45 0.97 0.04
N LYS A 352 -24.41 1.27 0.92
CA LYS A 352 -24.17 2.03 2.14
C LYS A 352 -24.42 1.14 3.36
N ILE A 353 -23.48 1.16 4.30
CA ILE A 353 -23.45 0.32 5.49
C ILE A 353 -23.32 1.23 6.72
N PRO A 354 -24.15 1.07 7.77
CA PRO A 354 -23.99 1.85 9.00
C PRO A 354 -22.63 1.65 9.66
N ILE A 355 -22.07 2.74 10.20
CA ILE A 355 -20.78 2.71 10.91
C ILE A 355 -20.79 1.77 12.13
N SER A 356 -21.96 1.56 12.74
CA SER A 356 -22.15 0.61 13.83
C SER A 356 -21.85 -0.84 13.44
N LEU A 357 -22.07 -1.22 12.17
CA LEU A 357 -21.79 -2.56 11.66
C LEU A 357 -20.31 -2.80 11.39
N ILE A 358 -19.50 -1.74 11.22
CA ILE A 358 -18.03 -1.84 11.13
C ILE A 358 -17.33 -1.73 12.49
N GLY A 359 -18.08 -1.79 13.59
CA GLY A 359 -17.54 -1.80 14.96
C GLY A 359 -17.26 -0.42 15.56
N LEU A 360 -17.62 0.66 14.86
CA LEU A 360 -17.39 2.03 15.32
C LEU A 360 -18.68 2.67 15.86
N LYS A 361 -18.56 3.47 16.91
CA LYS A 361 -19.69 4.27 17.46
C LYS A 361 -19.78 5.66 16.84
N SER A 362 -18.62 6.23 16.51
CA SER A 362 -18.46 7.54 15.89
C SER A 362 -17.07 7.60 15.25
N ILE A 363 -16.88 8.53 14.32
CA ILE A 363 -15.59 8.77 13.66
C ILE A 363 -14.99 10.07 14.20
N ASP A 364 -13.83 9.98 14.84
CA ASP A 364 -13.02 11.14 15.22
C ASP A 364 -12.30 11.71 13.99
N ILE A 365 -12.41 13.03 13.82
CA ILE A 365 -11.82 13.78 12.70
C ILE A 365 -10.30 13.87 12.73
N ASN A 366 -9.63 13.38 13.78
CA ASN A 366 -8.18 13.41 13.95
C ASN A 366 -7.52 12.03 14.05
N ARG A 367 -8.29 10.93 14.06
CA ARG A 367 -7.78 9.59 14.35
C ARG A 367 -8.07 8.60 13.23
N PHE A 368 -7.04 7.91 12.76
CA PHE A 368 -7.21 6.76 11.87
C PHE A 368 -7.90 5.60 12.60
N TYR A 369 -8.83 4.94 11.91
CA TYR A 369 -9.41 3.68 12.36
C TYR A 369 -9.07 2.58 11.35
N GLU A 370 -8.35 1.57 11.81
CA GLU A 370 -8.13 0.34 11.05
C GLU A 370 -9.21 -0.67 11.42
N VAL A 371 -10.08 -0.97 10.46
CA VAL A 371 -11.10 -2.02 10.58
C VAL A 371 -10.60 -3.22 9.78
N PRO A 372 -10.34 -4.37 10.42
CA PRO A 372 -10.01 -5.60 9.70
C PRO A 372 -11.17 -5.97 8.76
N CYS A 373 -10.87 -6.09 7.47
CA CYS A 373 -11.88 -6.23 6.43
C CYS A 373 -11.34 -7.01 5.22
N ILE A 374 -12.17 -7.88 4.64
CA ILE A 374 -11.92 -8.51 3.35
C ILE A 374 -13.11 -8.27 2.42
N PHE A 375 -12.80 -8.03 1.15
CA PHE A 375 -13.77 -7.97 0.06
C PHE A 375 -13.57 -9.18 -0.85
N ILE A 376 -14.65 -9.85 -1.23
CA ILE A 376 -14.63 -11.01 -2.13
C ILE A 376 -15.71 -10.82 -3.19
N VAL A 377 -15.32 -10.95 -4.45
CA VAL A 377 -16.26 -11.10 -5.56
C VAL A 377 -16.37 -12.58 -5.87
N HIS A 378 -17.60 -13.08 -5.84
CA HIS A 378 -17.97 -14.43 -6.19
C HIS A 378 -18.50 -14.39 -7.61
N ASP A 379 -17.77 -15.04 -8.50
CA ASP A 379 -18.03 -15.11 -9.92
C ASP A 379 -18.47 -16.54 -10.27
N ILE A 380 -19.64 -16.66 -10.89
CA ILE A 380 -20.26 -17.93 -11.22
C ILE A 380 -20.70 -17.92 -12.67
N ASP A 381 -19.90 -18.52 -13.53
CA ASP A 381 -20.23 -18.70 -14.95
C ASP A 381 -21.50 -19.51 -15.22
N ASN A 382 -21.82 -20.46 -14.32
CA ASN A 382 -22.85 -21.44 -14.61
C ASN A 382 -23.65 -21.82 -13.36
N SER A 383 -24.91 -21.41 -13.34
CA SER A 383 -25.84 -21.74 -12.25
C SER A 383 -26.06 -23.25 -12.07
N LEU A 384 -25.77 -24.07 -13.09
CA LEU A 384 -25.86 -25.55 -13.02
C LEU A 384 -24.56 -26.22 -12.55
N ARG A 385 -23.45 -25.47 -12.52
CA ARG A 385 -22.13 -25.93 -12.07
C ARG A 385 -21.54 -24.94 -11.04
N PRO A 386 -22.24 -24.71 -9.91
CA PRO A 386 -21.79 -23.79 -8.87
C PRO A 386 -20.42 -24.15 -8.26
N GLU A 387 -19.95 -25.37 -8.47
CA GLU A 387 -18.62 -25.81 -8.04
C GLU A 387 -17.47 -25.16 -8.82
N GLU A 388 -17.71 -24.62 -10.02
CA GLU A 388 -16.73 -23.92 -10.88
C GLU A 388 -16.56 -22.43 -10.52
N GLU A 389 -17.09 -22.01 -9.37
CA GLU A 389 -16.98 -20.63 -8.89
C GLU A 389 -15.53 -20.15 -8.73
N SER A 390 -15.28 -18.96 -9.29
CA SER A 390 -14.08 -18.16 -9.06
C SER A 390 -14.31 -17.14 -7.95
N GLN A 391 -13.38 -17.04 -7.00
CA GLN A 391 -13.44 -16.05 -5.93
C GLN A 391 -12.24 -15.12 -5.99
N ILE A 392 -12.50 -13.83 -6.20
CA ILE A 392 -11.47 -12.79 -6.30
C ILE A 392 -11.53 -11.98 -5.02
N ALA A 393 -10.51 -12.12 -4.18
CA ALA A 393 -10.48 -11.56 -2.85
C ALA A 393 -9.52 -10.37 -2.73
N SER A 394 -9.66 -9.61 -1.65
CA SER A 394 -8.78 -8.49 -1.28
C SER A 394 -7.51 -8.94 -0.51
N THR A 395 -7.30 -10.25 -0.44
CA THR A 395 -6.22 -10.97 0.25
C THR A 395 -5.88 -12.23 -0.55
N ASN A 396 -4.68 -12.78 -0.36
CA ASN A 396 -4.29 -14.07 -0.95
C ASN A 396 -4.57 -15.27 -0.03
N LEU A 397 -5.23 -15.07 1.12
CA LEU A 397 -5.60 -16.14 2.03
C LEU A 397 -6.99 -16.69 1.74
N ASN A 398 -7.17 -17.96 2.08
CA ASN A 398 -8.50 -18.51 2.24
C ASN A 398 -9.17 -17.82 3.43
N ILE A 399 -10.45 -17.54 3.26
CA ILE A 399 -11.28 -16.89 4.27
C ILE A 399 -11.32 -17.68 5.58
N ASP A 400 -11.27 -19.01 5.51
CA ASP A 400 -11.27 -19.90 6.67
C ASP A 400 -10.02 -19.74 7.55
N ASP A 401 -8.92 -19.23 6.97
CA ASP A 401 -7.65 -19.03 7.68
C ASP A 401 -7.59 -17.65 8.35
N ALA A 402 -8.09 -16.60 7.69
CA ALA A 402 -8.06 -15.23 8.21
C ALA A 402 -9.13 -14.33 7.54
N PRO A 403 -10.39 -14.37 7.99
CA PRO A 403 -11.56 -13.78 7.31
C PRO A 403 -11.60 -12.25 7.25
N SER A 404 -10.63 -11.55 7.84
CA SER A 404 -10.61 -10.09 7.86
C SER A 404 -9.21 -9.47 7.82
N TYR A 405 -8.20 -10.19 7.33
CA TYR A 405 -6.80 -9.70 7.43
C TYR A 405 -6.55 -8.38 6.68
N GLY A 406 -7.26 -8.15 5.56
CA GLY A 406 -7.22 -6.89 4.85
C GLY A 406 -7.66 -5.71 5.72
N THR A 407 -7.61 -4.49 5.20
CA THR A 407 -7.92 -3.32 6.04
C THR A 407 -8.81 -2.34 5.32
N LEU A 408 -9.90 -1.97 5.98
CA LEU A 408 -10.62 -0.74 5.70
C LEU A 408 -10.07 0.34 6.63
N LEU A 409 -9.43 1.35 6.05
CA LEU A 409 -8.81 2.45 6.81
C LEU A 409 -9.68 3.69 6.76
N ILE A 410 -10.33 4.05 7.86
CA ILE A 410 -11.05 5.33 7.96
C ILE A 410 -10.02 6.45 8.12
N VAL A 411 -9.89 7.30 7.09
CA VAL A 411 -8.90 8.37 7.03
C VAL A 411 -9.50 9.68 7.54
N PRO A 412 -8.91 10.31 8.57
CA PRO A 412 -9.40 11.58 9.10
C PRO A 412 -9.50 12.69 8.06
N SER A 413 -10.42 13.63 8.29
CA SER A 413 -10.69 14.72 7.34
C SER A 413 -9.47 15.58 7.00
N ASN A 414 -8.58 15.80 7.96
CA ASN A 414 -7.36 16.61 7.83
C ASN A 414 -6.11 15.81 7.45
N GLN A 415 -6.24 14.50 7.19
CA GLN A 415 -5.11 13.61 6.95
C GLN A 415 -5.26 12.86 5.62
N TRP A 416 -4.19 12.17 5.24
CA TRP A 416 -4.10 11.38 4.03
C TRP A 416 -3.43 10.05 4.33
N TYR A 417 -3.82 9.00 3.59
CA TYR A 417 -3.08 7.75 3.62
C TYR A 417 -1.91 7.82 2.64
N GLY A 418 -0.69 7.90 3.17
CA GLY A 418 0.53 8.14 2.40
C GLY A 418 1.05 9.57 2.53
N THR A 419 2.03 9.93 1.71
CA THR A 419 2.67 11.25 1.76
C THR A 419 2.90 11.79 0.36
N VAL A 420 2.45 13.02 0.13
CA VAL A 420 2.70 13.77 -1.10
C VAL A 420 3.18 15.15 -0.72
N LYS A 421 4.26 15.62 -1.36
CA LYS A 421 4.81 16.97 -1.17
C LYS A 421 4.93 17.65 -2.53
N ASN A 422 4.17 18.72 -2.73
CA ASN A 422 4.36 19.56 -3.91
C ASN A 422 5.57 20.49 -3.70
N ILE A 423 6.54 20.48 -4.63
CA ILE A 423 7.78 21.28 -4.50
C ILE A 423 7.57 22.77 -4.78
N TYR A 424 6.43 23.13 -5.38
CA TYR A 424 6.06 24.51 -5.71
C TYR A 424 5.10 25.12 -4.69
N SER A 425 4.65 24.38 -3.67
CA SER A 425 3.63 24.82 -2.71
C SER A 425 3.96 26.18 -2.08
N ASP A 426 5.19 26.37 -1.60
CA ASP A 426 5.64 27.63 -0.99
C ASP A 426 5.67 28.78 -2.01
N LYS A 427 6.10 28.51 -3.25
CA LYS A 427 6.10 29.52 -4.32
C LYS A 427 4.69 29.93 -4.70
N ILE A 428 3.78 28.96 -4.82
CA ILE A 428 2.36 29.19 -5.11
C ILE A 428 1.72 29.99 -3.97
N LEU A 429 1.94 29.59 -2.71
CA LEU A 429 1.42 30.31 -1.55
C LEU A 429 1.92 31.75 -1.48
N ASN A 430 3.22 31.97 -1.73
CA ASN A 430 3.79 33.32 -1.76
C ASN A 430 3.22 34.15 -2.92
N TYR A 431 3.00 33.53 -4.09
CA TYR A 431 2.36 34.20 -5.22
C TYR A 431 0.92 34.59 -4.86
N LEU A 432 0.12 33.66 -4.34
CA LEU A 432 -1.27 33.92 -3.93
C LEU A 432 -1.37 35.01 -2.86
N LYS A 433 -0.50 34.98 -1.84
CA LYS A 433 -0.40 36.04 -0.83
C LYS A 433 -0.10 37.41 -1.44
N LYS A 434 0.76 37.46 -2.46
CA LYS A 434 1.08 38.70 -3.18
C LYS A 434 -0.14 39.28 -3.93
N TYR A 435 -1.09 38.44 -4.33
CA TYR A 435 -2.30 38.84 -5.06
C TYR A 435 -3.58 38.85 -4.20
N GLY A 436 -3.46 38.84 -2.87
CA GLY A 436 -4.56 39.14 -1.95
C GLY A 436 -5.28 37.94 -1.34
N LEU A 437 -4.62 36.78 -1.26
CA LEU A 437 -5.01 35.68 -0.37
C LEU A 437 -4.39 35.84 1.03
#